data_AF-A0A5N5ZHG7-F1
#
_entry.id   AF-A0A5N5ZHG7-F1
#
_cell.length_a   1.000
_cell.length_b   1.000
_cell.length_c   1.000
_cell.angle_alpha   90.00
_cell.angle_beta   90.00
_cell.angle_gamma   90.00
#
_symmetry.space_group_name_H-M   'P 1'
#
loop_
_entity.id
_entity.type
_entity.pdbx_description
1 polymer ?
#
loop_
_entity_poly.entity_id
_entity_poly.type
_entity_poly.pdbx_seq_one_letter_code
_entity_poly.pdbx_strand_id
1 'polypeptide(L)' 'MSTKEDLQKELESIENTIWAFKFEFHDMEESLRLETIKNFEDKKKLVEAKIKALDIKDKLNKL' A
#
# COMPACT_ATOMS: atom_id res chain seq x y z
N MET A 1 14.43 10.66 3.58
CA MET A 1 14.11 9.37 2.94
C MET A 1 13.23 8.61 3.92
N SER A 2 12.08 8.08 3.50
CA SER A 2 11.28 7.18 4.34
C SER A 2 12.08 5.92 4.65
N THR A 3 12.01 5.43 5.89
CA THR A 3 12.64 4.17 6.27
C THR A 3 11.83 2.97 5.77
N LYS A 4 12.44 1.78 5.77
CA LYS A 4 11.70 0.55 5.44
C LYS A 4 10.54 0.30 6.41
N GLU A 5 10.72 0.61 7.68
CA GLU A 5 9.67 0.55 8.71
C GLU A 5 8.51 1.51 8.40
N ASP A 6 8.80 2.73 7.96
CA ASP A 6 7.76 3.69 7.56
C ASP A 6 6.93 3.16 6.39
N LEU A 7 7.58 2.56 5.40
CA LEU A 7 6.91 1.97 4.24
C LEU A 7 6.09 0.73 4.61
N GLN A 8 6.52 -0.05 5.59
CA GLN A 8 5.74 -1.20 6.09
C GLN A 8 4.47 -0.74 6.83
N LYS A 9 4.57 0.30 7.65
CA LYS A 9 3.40 0.92 8.30
C LYS A 9 2.44 1.53 7.29
N GLU A 10 2.98 2.19 6.25
CA GLU A 10 2.17 2.72 5.16
C GLU A 10 1.42 1.59 4.42
N LEU A 11 2.10 0.47 4.14
CA LEU A 11 1.51 -0.70 3.49
C LEU A 11 0.35 -1.26 4.31
N GLU A 12 0.55 -1.47 5.61
CA GLU A 12 -0.49 -1.96 6.53
C GLU A 12 -1.70 -1.02 6.58
N SER A 13 -1.46 0.30 6.63
CA SER A 13 -2.53 1.30 6.59
C SER A 13 -3.33 1.26 5.28
N ILE A 14 -2.65 1.06 4.15
CA ILE A 14 -3.30 0.90 2.83
C ILE A 14 -4.17 -0.36 2.82
N GLU A 15 -3.65 -1.48 3.32
CA GLU A 15 -4.40 -2.75 3.38
C GLU A 15 -5.64 -2.66 4.25
N ASN A 16 -5.53 -2.06 5.44
CA ASN A 16 -6.66 -1.80 6.32
C ASN A 16 -7.71 -0.92 5.65
N THR A 17 -7.26 0.10 4.89
CA THR A 17 -8.18 0.98 4.16
C THR A 17 -8.92 0.22 3.05
N ILE A 18 -8.20 -0.58 2.24
CA ILE A 18 -8.82 -1.42 1.20
C ILE A 18 -9.85 -2.38 1.84
N TRP A 19 -9.52 -2.97 2.98
CA TRP A 19 -10.42 -3.87 3.69
C TRP A 19 -11.69 -3.14 4.17
N ALA A 20 -11.56 -1.95 4.77
CA ALA A 20 -12.71 -1.15 5.18
C ALA A 20 -13.62 -0.80 4.00
N PHE A 21 -13.05 -0.41 2.85
CA PHE A 21 -13.85 -0.17 1.64
C PHE A 21 -14.47 -1.43 1.04
N LYS A 22 -13.91 -2.62 1.29
CA LYS A 22 -14.51 -3.89 0.84
C LYS A 22 -15.64 -4.38 1.76
N PHE A 23 -15.55 -4.13 3.06
CA PHE A 23 -16.37 -4.82 4.07
C PHE A 23 -17.10 -3.92 5.08
N GLU A 24 -16.79 -2.63 5.15
CA GLU A 24 -17.43 -1.72 6.11
C GLU A 24 -18.23 -0.61 5.40
N PHE A 25 -17.73 -0.10 4.27
CA PHE A 25 -18.40 0.96 3.51
C PHE A 25 -19.41 0.43 2.49
N HIS A 26 -20.31 -0.46 2.93
CA HIS A 26 -21.33 -1.05 2.06
C HIS A 26 -22.39 -0.05 1.60
N ASP A 27 -22.69 0.95 2.44
CA ASP A 27 -23.67 2.00 2.19
C ASP A 27 -23.17 3.09 1.22
N MET A 28 -21.88 3.08 0.87
CA MET A 28 -21.31 4.01 -0.09
C MET A 28 -21.65 3.60 -1.53
N GLU A 29 -21.76 4.58 -2.43
CA GLU A 29 -21.95 4.32 -3.86
C GLU A 29 -20.88 3.35 -4.39
N GLU A 30 -21.31 2.28 -5.05
CA GLU A 30 -20.43 1.19 -5.48
C GLU A 30 -19.34 1.67 -6.43
N SER A 31 -19.68 2.57 -7.36
CA SER A 31 -18.74 3.16 -8.32
C SER A 31 -17.57 3.86 -7.61
N LEU A 32 -17.89 4.73 -6.63
CA LEU A 32 -16.94 5.47 -5.82
C LEU A 32 -16.11 4.54 -4.92
N ARG A 33 -16.74 3.48 -4.39
CA ARG A 33 -16.06 2.47 -3.57
C ARG A 33 -15.04 1.69 -4.39
N LEU A 34 -15.41 1.23 -5.58
CA LEU A 34 -14.51 0.51 -6.48
C LEU A 34 -13.38 1.40 -6.98
N GLU A 35 -13.65 2.66 -7.31
CA GLU A 35 -12.62 3.64 -7.68
C GLU A 35 -11.64 3.86 -6.53
N THR A 36 -12.14 4.03 -5.31
CA THR A 36 -11.32 4.23 -4.12
C THR A 36 -10.43 3.02 -3.84
N ILE A 37 -11.00 1.80 -3.90
CA ILE A 37 -10.25 0.55 -3.76
C ILE A 37 -9.12 0.49 -4.80
N LYS A 38 -9.42 0.76 -6.06
CA LYS A 38 -8.42 0.75 -7.15
C LYS A 38 -7.29 1.74 -6.89
N ASN A 39 -7.61 2.95 -6.45
CA ASN A 39 -6.62 3.97 -6.11
C ASN A 39 -5.69 3.51 -4.98
N PHE A 40 -6.22 2.84 -3.96
CA PHE A 40 -5.40 2.26 -2.88
C PHE A 40 -4.60 1.04 -3.34
N GLU A 41 -5.13 0.19 -4.23
CA GLU A 41 -4.38 -0.93 -4.82
C GLU A 41 -3.20 -0.45 -5.68
N ASP A 42 -3.34 0.67 -6.40
CA ASP A 42 -2.22 1.26 -7.14
C ASP A 42 -1.18 1.89 -6.20
N LYS A 43 -1.60 2.53 -5.11
CA LYS A 43 -0.69 2.99 -4.05
C LYS A 43 0.07 1.83 -3.41
N LYS A 44 -0.62 0.71 -3.13
CA LYS A 44 0.00 -0.51 -2.58
C LYS A 44 1.15 -0.98 -3.45
N LYS A 45 0.95 -1.12 -4.77
CA LYS A 45 2.00 -1.53 -5.71
C LYS A 45 3.22 -0.62 -5.67
N LEU A 46 3.01 0.70 -5.55
CA LEU A 46 4.09 1.68 -5.46
C LEU A 46 4.90 1.52 -4.16
N VAL A 47 4.23 1.30 -3.03
CA VAL A 47 4.90 1.08 -1.73
C VAL A 47 5.69 -0.23 -1.74
N GLU A 48 5.10 -1.31 -2.25
CA GLU A 48 5.79 -2.60 -2.42
C GLU A 48 7.04 -2.48 -3.30
N ALA A 49 6.95 -1.74 -4.40
CA ALA A 49 8.10 -1.47 -5.28
C ALA A 49 9.21 -0.69 -4.55
N LYS A 50 8.85 0.30 -3.72
CA LYS A 50 9.81 1.05 -2.89
C LYS A 50 10.51 0.15 -1.86
N ILE A 51 9.76 -0.71 -1.17
CA ILE A 51 10.32 -1.67 -0.21
C ILE A 51 11.30 -2.60 -0.93
N LYS A 52 10.91 -3.15 -2.09
CA LYS A 52 11.78 -4.01 -2.90
C LYS A 52 13.04 -3.30 -3.37
N ALA A 53 12.95 -2.03 -3.74
CA ALA A 53 14.11 -1.24 -4.15
C ALA A 53 15.10 -1.03 -2.98
N LEU A 54 14.60 -0.78 -1.77
CA LEU A 54 15.43 -0.71 -0.57
C LEU A 54 16.11 -2.05 -0.28
N ASP A 55 15.39 -3.17 -0.38
CA ASP A 55 15.96 -4.50 -0.15
C ASP A 55 17.08 -4.85 -1.13
N ILE A 56 16.93 -4.46 -2.40
CA ILE A 56 17.99 -4.65 -3.41
C ILE A 56 19.20 -3.78 -3.09
N LYS A 57 18.99 -2.51 -2.70
CA LYS A 57 20.06 -1.59 -2.31
C LYS A 57 20.83 -2.12 -1.09
N ASP A 58 20.12 -2.62 -0.08
CA ASP A 58 20.74 -3.18 1.13
C ASP A 58 21.54 -4.46 0.85
N LYS A 59 21.08 -5.29 -0.10
CA LYS A 59 21.85 -6.45 -0.58
C LYS A 59 23.12 -6.04 -1.31
N LEU A 60 23.05 -5.03 -2.17
CA LEU A 60 24.20 -4.52 -2.92
C LEU A 60 25.26 -3.91 -2.00
N ASN A 61 24.85 -3.19 -0.94
CA ASN A 61 25.77 -2.58 0.02
C ASN A 61 26.46 -3.58 0.96
N LYS A 62 26.01 -4.83 1.01
CA LYS A 62 26.60 -5.92 1.82
C LYS A 62 27.55 -6.82 1.03
N LEU A 63 27.63 -6.63 -0.29
CA LEU A 63 28.56 -7.28 -1.22
C LEU A 63 29.79 -6.39 -1.42
#